data_AF-Q4RYA0-F1
#
_entry.id   AF-Q4RYA0-F1
#
_cell.length_a   1.000
_cell.length_b   1.000
_cell.length_c   1.000
_cell.angle_alpha   90.00
_cell.angle_beta   90.00
_cell.angle_gamma   90.00
#
_symmetry.space_group_name_H-M   'P 1'
#
loop_
_entity.id
_entity.type
_entity.pdbx_description
1 polymer ?
#
loop_
_entity_poly.entity_id
_entity_poly.type
_entity_poly.pdbx_seq_one_letter_code
_entity_poly.pdbx_strand_id
1 'polypeptide(L)'
;NLSFAAAGFLGIYHVGAAEAFLRHGDKLLGSLGGCAGASAGAMVAAVMVTAPDRLQMTKGFISELAESVRHRQLGAVVPGSSLMIRLQQLMEVVLPADAHCLANDRLHVSITNVKSGKNHLVSRFSSRDELITALLASSYLPVYAGLKPVEFRGQKWIDGGFTDSLPVLPVGRTITVSPFAGVQDVCPLHRGQFSARFRLANMSVMLSADNLRRLHQSFFPPPPQLHAVLVRGRFQRHREIPEERGLGELTASWNLRESVQGVEFTIYGAILVFCSPCAEALRAPCRDSEGSEWTV
;
A
#
# COMPACT_ATOMS: atom_id res chain seq x y z
N ASN A 1 2.47 -11.81 -4.74
CA ASN A 1 3.23 -10.54 -4.82
C ASN A 1 2.42 -9.39 -4.25
N LEU A 2 3.10 -8.34 -3.78
CA LEU A 2 2.50 -7.08 -3.38
C LEU A 2 2.99 -5.96 -4.29
N SER A 3 2.16 -4.97 -4.57
CA SER A 3 2.57 -3.77 -5.31
C SER A 3 2.01 -2.51 -4.67
N PHE A 4 2.88 -1.53 -4.45
CA PHE A 4 2.55 -0.27 -3.79
C PHE A 4 2.66 0.90 -4.77
N ALA A 5 1.58 1.67 -4.89
CA ALA A 5 1.48 2.77 -5.83
C ALA A 5 2.47 3.92 -5.54
N ALA A 6 2.70 4.77 -6.54
CA ALA A 6 3.26 6.09 -6.32
C ALA A 6 2.28 6.93 -5.46
N ALA A 7 2.79 7.51 -4.37
CA ALA A 7 1.94 8.15 -3.37
C ALA A 7 2.50 9.43 -2.74
N GLY A 8 3.78 9.77 -2.96
CA GLY A 8 4.42 10.92 -2.30
C GLY A 8 4.19 10.90 -0.78
N PHE A 9 3.69 12.01 -0.20
CA PHE A 9 3.39 12.11 1.23
C PHE A 9 2.26 11.19 1.71
N LEU A 10 1.45 10.62 0.80
CA LEU A 10 0.50 9.56 1.14
C LEU A 10 1.16 8.19 1.32
N GLY A 11 2.49 8.10 1.26
CA GLY A 11 3.25 6.89 1.60
C GLY A 11 2.93 6.32 2.99
N ILE A 12 2.41 7.15 3.91
CA ILE A 12 1.89 6.71 5.21
C ILE A 12 0.78 5.66 5.08
N TYR A 13 -0.01 5.71 4.00
CA TYR A 13 -1.01 4.70 3.68
C TYR A 13 -0.38 3.33 3.40
N HIS A 14 0.71 3.31 2.65
CA HIS A 14 1.45 2.09 2.35
C HIS A 14 2.09 1.49 3.59
N VAL A 15 2.62 2.34 4.49
CA VAL A 15 3.11 1.89 5.81
C VAL A 15 1.99 1.21 6.60
N GLY A 16 0.81 1.83 6.70
CA GLY A 16 -0.34 1.22 7.38
C GLY A 16 -0.80 -0.10 6.75
N ALA A 17 -0.84 -0.17 5.41
CA ALA A 17 -1.16 -1.40 4.70
C ALA A 17 -0.11 -2.51 4.93
N ALA A 18 1.18 -2.17 4.86
CA ALA A 18 2.27 -3.09 5.12
C ALA A 18 2.27 -3.59 6.57
N GLU A 19 1.99 -2.73 7.55
CA GLU A 19 1.79 -3.15 8.95
C GLU A 19 0.64 -4.16 9.09
N ALA A 20 -0.49 -3.90 8.41
CA ALA A 20 -1.63 -4.81 8.44
C ALA A 20 -1.29 -6.17 7.82
N PHE A 21 -0.54 -6.20 6.71
CA PHE A 21 -0.05 -7.45 6.14
C PHE A 21 0.90 -8.18 7.09
N LEU A 22 1.82 -7.47 7.75
CA LEU A 22 2.76 -8.06 8.71
C LEU A 22 2.09 -8.61 9.97
N ARG A 23 0.99 -8.01 10.43
CA ARG A 23 0.28 -8.44 11.65
C ARG A 23 -0.77 -9.52 11.41
N HIS A 24 -1.39 -9.56 10.23
CA HIS A 24 -2.58 -10.38 9.98
C HIS A 24 -2.47 -11.25 8.73
N GLY A 25 -1.41 -11.10 7.96
CA GLY A 25 -1.25 -11.69 6.64
C GLY A 25 -0.35 -12.93 6.60
N ASP A 26 -0.16 -13.66 7.68
CA ASP A 26 0.84 -14.75 7.76
C ASP A 26 0.77 -15.74 6.59
N LYS A 27 -0.44 -16.15 6.18
CA LYS A 27 -0.65 -17.02 4.99
C LYS A 27 -0.21 -16.36 3.68
N LEU A 28 -0.50 -15.07 3.52
CA LEU A 28 -0.10 -14.28 2.36
C LEU A 28 1.43 -14.08 2.33
N LEU A 29 2.02 -13.79 3.49
CA LEU A 29 3.46 -13.56 3.63
C LEU A 29 4.26 -14.84 3.43
N GLY A 30 3.74 -15.99 3.86
CA GLY A 30 4.36 -17.30 3.60
C GLY A 30 4.48 -17.66 2.13
N SER A 31 3.69 -17.02 1.25
CA SER A 31 3.73 -17.21 -0.22
C SER A 31 4.17 -15.94 -0.98
N LEU A 32 4.78 -14.98 -0.29
CA LEU A 32 5.18 -13.71 -0.89
C LEU A 32 6.40 -13.88 -1.80
N GLY A 33 6.14 -13.99 -3.11
CA GLY A 33 7.18 -14.06 -4.15
C GLY A 33 8.04 -12.78 -4.24
N GLY A 34 7.40 -11.60 -4.22
CA GLY A 34 8.10 -10.32 -4.22
C GLY A 34 7.17 -9.12 -4.03
N CYS A 35 7.80 -7.95 -3.86
CA CYS A 35 7.16 -6.65 -3.77
C CYS A 35 7.59 -5.76 -4.94
N ALA A 36 6.68 -4.92 -5.40
CA ALA A 36 6.93 -3.91 -6.42
C ALA A 36 6.46 -2.54 -5.94
N GLY A 37 7.00 -1.48 -6.53
CA GLY A 37 6.44 -0.15 -6.31
C GLY A 37 7.10 0.96 -7.11
N ALA A 38 6.48 2.13 -7.01
CA ALA A 38 6.97 3.39 -7.56
C ALA A 38 6.99 4.46 -6.45
N SER A 39 7.90 5.43 -6.52
CA SER A 39 8.01 6.52 -5.54
C SER A 39 8.04 6.00 -4.08
N ALA A 40 7.29 6.64 -3.17
CA ALA A 40 7.09 6.20 -1.79
C ALA A 40 6.66 4.72 -1.67
N GLY A 41 5.92 4.17 -2.63
CA GLY A 41 5.55 2.76 -2.67
C GLY A 41 6.77 1.84 -2.84
N ALA A 42 7.75 2.23 -3.65
CA ALA A 42 9.00 1.48 -3.82
C ALA A 42 9.83 1.44 -2.53
N MET A 43 9.85 2.55 -1.77
CA MET A 43 10.54 2.60 -0.48
C MET A 43 9.88 1.67 0.54
N VAL A 44 8.56 1.71 0.66
CA VAL A 44 7.84 0.80 1.58
C VAL A 44 8.00 -0.66 1.13
N ALA A 45 7.98 -0.94 -0.17
CA ALA A 45 8.26 -2.27 -0.71
C ALA A 45 9.68 -2.75 -0.34
N ALA A 46 10.68 -1.87 -0.43
CA ALA A 46 12.06 -2.20 -0.07
C ALA A 46 12.19 -2.53 1.43
N VAL A 47 11.58 -1.72 2.30
CA VAL A 47 11.57 -1.97 3.74
C VAL A 47 10.82 -3.27 4.05
N MET A 48 9.68 -3.52 3.41
CA MET A 48 8.90 -4.75 3.62
C MET A 48 9.69 -6.02 3.25
N VAL A 49 10.50 -5.99 2.19
CA VAL A 49 11.28 -7.15 1.74
C VAL A 49 12.55 -7.34 2.56
N THR A 50 13.17 -6.26 3.02
CA THR A 50 14.54 -6.29 3.57
C THR A 50 14.62 -6.07 5.09
N ALA A 51 13.68 -5.33 5.68
CA ALA A 51 13.66 -4.98 7.10
C ALA A 51 12.23 -4.67 7.60
N PRO A 52 11.31 -5.66 7.58
CA PRO A 52 9.91 -5.45 7.95
C PRO A 52 9.72 -4.96 9.41
N ASP A 53 10.66 -5.29 10.29
CA ASP A 53 10.73 -4.83 11.69
C ASP A 53 10.97 -3.31 11.80
N ARG A 54 11.55 -2.68 10.77
CA ARG A 54 11.89 -1.24 10.76
C ARG A 54 10.82 -0.36 10.12
N LEU A 55 9.67 -0.93 9.74
CA LEU A 55 8.59 -0.20 9.09
C LEU A 55 8.05 0.98 9.93
N GLN A 56 8.08 0.87 11.27
CA GLN A 56 7.70 1.97 12.17
C GLN A 56 8.63 3.18 12.06
N MET A 57 9.91 2.96 11.78
CA MET A 57 10.87 4.06 11.58
C MET A 57 10.54 4.85 10.31
N THR A 58 10.12 4.15 9.25
CA THR A 58 9.63 4.79 8.02
C THR A 58 8.40 5.66 8.29
N LYS A 59 7.49 5.21 9.18
CA LYS A 59 6.32 5.97 9.62
C LYS A 59 6.71 7.30 10.25
N GLY A 60 7.60 7.26 11.26
CA GLY A 60 8.07 8.44 11.99
C GLY A 60 8.71 9.47 11.06
N PHE A 61 9.59 9.00 10.16
CA PHE A 61 10.24 9.87 9.19
C PHE A 61 9.24 10.55 8.22
N ILE A 62 8.24 9.82 7.69
CA ILE A 62 7.23 10.42 6.81
C ILE A 62 6.46 11.52 7.56
N SER A 63 6.13 11.30 8.83
CA SER A 63 5.47 12.29 9.68
C SER A 63 6.34 13.53 9.92
N GLU A 64 7.62 13.36 10.25
CA GLU A 64 8.58 14.44 10.46
C GLU A 64 8.86 15.24 9.18
N LEU A 65 9.01 14.55 8.05
CA LEU A 65 9.19 15.18 6.75
C LEU A 65 7.94 15.99 6.38
N ALA A 66 6.75 15.41 6.59
CA ALA A 66 5.48 16.10 6.36
C ALA A 66 5.35 17.35 7.25
N GLU A 67 5.76 17.28 8.51
CA GLU A 67 5.78 18.41 9.44
C GLU A 67 6.76 19.51 9.00
N SER A 68 7.97 19.11 8.63
CA SER A 68 9.00 20.02 8.12
C SER A 68 8.55 20.77 6.86
N VAL A 69 7.76 20.13 6.00
CA VAL A 69 7.18 20.75 4.79
C VAL A 69 6.02 21.70 5.16
N ARG A 70 5.16 21.32 6.12
CA ARG A 70 4.04 22.17 6.57
C ARG A 70 4.48 23.47 7.26
N HIS A 71 5.55 23.42 8.07
CA HIS A 71 6.01 24.59 8.83
C HIS A 71 6.76 25.64 8.01
N ARG A 72 7.04 25.38 6.73
CA ARG A 72 7.66 26.35 5.84
C ARG A 72 6.57 27.25 5.22
N GLN A 73 6.39 28.45 5.78
CA GLN A 73 5.50 29.47 5.22
C GLN A 73 6.05 30.01 3.89
N LEU A 74 5.13 30.20 2.93
CA LEU A 74 5.24 31.13 1.79
C LEU A 74 6.48 31.00 0.89
N GLY A 75 6.43 30.07 -0.06
CA GLY A 75 7.19 30.20 -1.32
C GLY A 75 8.69 29.87 -1.28
N ALA A 76 9.26 29.53 -0.13
CA ALA A 76 10.60 28.94 -0.08
C ALA A 76 10.51 27.46 -0.50
N VAL A 77 10.79 27.20 -1.79
CA VAL A 77 11.08 25.87 -2.34
C VAL A 77 11.93 25.13 -1.30
N VAL A 78 11.48 23.98 -0.79
CA VAL A 78 12.45 23.03 -0.20
C VAL A 78 13.46 22.87 -1.30
N PRO A 79 14.75 23.27 -1.16
CA PRO A 79 15.70 23.03 -2.23
C PRO A 79 15.56 21.54 -2.51
N GLY A 80 15.15 21.13 -3.70
CA GLY A 80 14.73 19.75 -3.91
C GLY A 80 15.82 18.74 -3.50
N SER A 81 17.07 19.21 -3.52
CA SER A 81 18.24 18.58 -2.88
C SER A 81 18.02 18.17 -1.42
N SER A 82 17.41 18.99 -0.58
CA SER A 82 17.12 18.69 0.83
C SER A 82 16.13 17.55 1.00
N LEU A 83 15.12 17.41 0.12
CA LEU A 83 14.21 16.27 0.17
C LEU A 83 14.96 14.98 -0.18
N MET A 84 15.72 14.99 -1.28
CA MET A 84 16.47 13.82 -1.71
C MET A 84 17.55 13.40 -0.71
N ILE A 85 18.23 14.35 -0.07
CA ILE A 85 19.19 14.08 1.01
C ILE A 85 18.49 13.42 2.20
N ARG A 86 17.33 13.93 2.63
CA ARG A 86 16.57 13.33 3.74
C ARG A 86 16.09 11.92 3.40
N LEU A 87 15.61 11.70 2.18
CA LEU A 87 15.20 10.37 1.70
C LEU A 87 16.39 9.41 1.67
N GLN A 88 17.56 9.87 1.21
CA GLN A 88 18.78 9.09 1.23
C GLN A 88 19.16 8.69 2.66
N GLN A 89 19.21 9.64 3.59
CA GLN A 89 19.50 9.40 4.99
C GLN A 89 18.54 8.39 5.62
N LEU A 90 17.24 8.48 5.32
CA LEU A 90 16.27 7.50 5.78
C LEU A 90 16.61 6.09 5.28
N MET A 91 16.86 5.94 3.98
CA MET A 91 17.17 4.62 3.41
C MET A 91 18.50 4.07 3.94
N GLU A 92 19.50 4.92 4.19
CA GLU A 92 20.77 4.53 4.79
C GLU A 92 20.61 4.03 6.23
N VAL A 93 19.65 4.57 6.99
CA VAL A 93 19.35 4.13 8.37
C VAL A 93 18.46 2.87 8.38
N VAL A 94 17.41 2.86 7.57
CA VAL A 94 16.40 1.80 7.60
C VAL A 94 16.93 0.52 6.95
N LEU A 95 17.58 0.60 5.79
CA LEU A 95 17.99 -0.60 5.06
C LEU A 95 19.23 -1.25 5.71
N PRO A 96 19.26 -2.58 5.90
CA PRO A 96 20.44 -3.28 6.42
C PRO A 96 21.59 -3.27 5.39
N ALA A 97 22.80 -3.61 5.82
CA ALA A 97 24.00 -3.58 4.97
C ALA A 97 23.87 -4.49 3.72
N ASP A 98 23.20 -5.63 3.89
CA ASP A 98 22.94 -6.65 2.86
C ASP A 98 21.59 -6.48 2.16
N ALA A 99 20.91 -5.33 2.30
CA ALA A 99 19.58 -5.10 1.73
C ALA A 99 19.49 -5.38 0.22
N HIS A 100 20.56 -5.09 -0.53
CA HIS A 100 20.64 -5.37 -1.96
C HIS A 100 20.58 -6.87 -2.28
N CYS A 101 21.20 -7.72 -1.46
CA CYS A 101 21.11 -9.18 -1.58
C CYS A 101 19.69 -9.67 -1.31
N LEU A 102 19.04 -9.16 -0.25
CA LEU A 102 17.68 -9.50 0.12
C LEU A 102 16.63 -9.01 -0.90
N ALA A 103 16.90 -7.88 -1.54
CA ALA A 103 16.03 -7.24 -2.53
C ALA A 103 16.13 -7.87 -3.92
N ASN A 104 17.26 -8.51 -4.27
CA ASN A 104 17.46 -9.05 -5.60
C ASN A 104 16.38 -10.08 -5.96
N ASP A 105 15.74 -9.85 -7.11
CA ASP A 105 14.61 -10.62 -7.66
C ASP A 105 13.33 -10.65 -6.78
N ARG A 106 13.35 -10.02 -5.61
CA ARG A 106 12.21 -9.91 -4.68
C ARG A 106 11.65 -8.50 -4.60
N LEU A 107 12.41 -7.48 -4.97
CA LEU A 107 12.00 -6.09 -5.05
C LEU A 107 12.04 -5.62 -6.50
N HIS A 108 10.98 -4.97 -6.96
CA HIS A 108 10.91 -4.36 -8.29
C HIS A 108 10.61 -2.88 -8.18
N VAL A 109 11.60 -2.05 -8.55
CA VAL A 109 11.55 -0.59 -8.44
C VAL A 109 11.24 0.01 -9.81
N SER A 110 10.11 0.72 -9.91
CA SER A 110 9.70 1.44 -11.11
C SER A 110 10.45 2.76 -11.23
N ILE A 111 11.14 2.96 -12.37
CA ILE A 111 11.85 4.21 -12.69
C ILE A 111 11.56 4.65 -14.12
N THR A 112 11.51 5.96 -14.35
CA THR A 112 11.25 6.55 -15.67
C THR A 112 12.55 7.08 -16.27
N ASN A 113 12.92 6.61 -17.45
CA ASN A 113 14.11 7.09 -18.17
C ASN A 113 13.84 8.47 -18.80
N VAL A 114 14.67 9.46 -18.48
CA VAL A 114 14.45 10.85 -18.96
C VAL A 114 14.55 10.98 -20.47
N LYS A 115 15.51 10.28 -21.09
CA LYS A 115 15.79 10.42 -22.53
C LYS A 115 14.73 9.74 -23.39
N SER A 116 14.32 8.53 -23.01
CA SER A 116 13.37 7.73 -23.79
C SER A 116 11.91 7.89 -23.36
N GLY A 117 11.65 8.43 -22.16
CA GLY A 117 10.31 8.48 -21.57
C GLY A 117 9.72 7.11 -21.22
N LYS A 118 10.54 6.05 -21.20
CA LYS A 118 10.09 4.67 -20.96
C LYS A 118 10.30 4.24 -19.51
N ASN A 119 9.37 3.42 -19.01
CA ASN A 119 9.49 2.78 -17.71
C ASN A 119 10.53 1.66 -17.73
N HIS A 120 11.22 1.47 -16.61
CA HIS A 120 12.03 0.29 -16.32
C HIS A 120 11.73 -0.21 -14.90
N LEU A 121 11.55 -1.53 -14.77
CA LEU A 121 11.46 -2.20 -13.47
C LEU A 121 12.80 -2.82 -13.12
N VAL A 122 13.52 -2.18 -12.19
CA VAL A 122 14.82 -2.66 -11.72
C VAL A 122 14.61 -3.62 -10.56
N SER A 123 15.17 -4.83 -10.68
CA SER A 123 15.07 -5.86 -9.63
C SER A 123 16.40 -6.45 -9.19
N ARG A 124 17.51 -5.95 -9.73
CA ARG A 124 18.86 -6.42 -9.39
C ARG A 124 19.77 -5.26 -9.06
N PHE A 125 20.52 -5.39 -7.98
CA PHE A 125 21.38 -4.40 -7.37
C PHE A 125 22.70 -5.08 -6.94
N SER A 126 23.82 -4.46 -7.30
CA SER A 126 25.18 -4.93 -7.00
C SER A 126 25.66 -4.47 -5.62
N SER A 127 25.04 -3.43 -5.05
CA SER A 127 25.38 -2.90 -3.73
C SER A 127 24.17 -2.23 -3.07
N ARG A 128 24.27 -2.00 -1.74
CA ARG A 128 23.27 -1.25 -0.99
C ARG A 128 23.10 0.17 -1.55
N ASP A 129 24.20 0.81 -1.92
CA ASP A 129 24.19 2.17 -2.46
C ASP A 129 23.52 2.23 -3.84
N GLU A 130 23.68 1.20 -4.67
CA GLU A 130 22.97 1.09 -5.94
C GLU A 130 21.46 0.92 -5.72
N LEU A 131 21.06 0.10 -4.74
CA LEU A 131 19.65 -0.03 -4.33
C LEU A 131 19.08 1.32 -3.86
N ILE A 132 19.78 2.03 -2.97
CA ILE A 132 19.35 3.35 -2.48
C ILE A 132 19.23 4.33 -3.66
N THR A 133 20.21 4.36 -4.57
CA THR A 133 20.16 5.21 -5.76
C THR A 133 18.95 4.90 -6.64
N ALA A 134 18.59 3.63 -6.83
CA ALA A 134 17.38 3.25 -7.56
C ALA A 134 16.09 3.75 -6.87
N LEU A 135 15.99 3.65 -5.54
CA LEU A 135 14.85 4.14 -4.76
C LEU A 135 14.73 5.67 -4.82
N LEU A 136 15.86 6.38 -4.81
CA LEU A 136 15.92 7.83 -4.99
C LEU A 136 15.50 8.22 -6.41
N ALA A 137 15.98 7.53 -7.44
CA ALA A 137 15.54 7.73 -8.82
C ALA A 137 14.02 7.54 -8.95
N SER A 138 13.50 6.47 -8.34
CA SER A 138 12.06 6.15 -8.30
C SER A 138 11.22 7.20 -7.57
N SER A 139 11.81 8.07 -6.75
CA SER A 139 11.10 9.10 -5.97
C SER A 139 11.44 10.53 -6.40
N TYR A 140 12.20 10.69 -7.49
CA TYR A 140 12.63 12.00 -7.97
C TYR A 140 11.55 12.66 -8.84
N LEU A 141 10.80 13.59 -8.27
CA LEU A 141 9.83 14.43 -8.99
C LEU A 141 10.54 15.66 -9.57
N PRO A 142 10.63 15.86 -10.90
CA PRO A 142 11.22 17.06 -11.48
C PRO A 142 10.58 18.34 -10.94
N VAL A 143 11.37 19.41 -10.79
CA VAL A 143 10.98 20.71 -10.22
C VAL A 143 10.71 20.67 -8.70
N TYR A 144 10.09 19.60 -8.19
CA TYR A 144 9.79 19.42 -6.76
C TYR A 144 11.01 18.90 -5.97
N ALA A 145 11.65 17.84 -6.46
CA ALA A 145 12.84 17.20 -5.88
C ALA A 145 14.16 17.75 -6.45
N GLY A 146 14.09 18.76 -7.33
CA GLY A 146 15.24 19.51 -7.83
C GLY A 146 15.24 19.67 -9.34
N LEU A 147 16.39 20.12 -9.87
CA LEU A 147 16.57 20.37 -11.31
C LEU A 147 17.47 19.33 -12.00
N LYS A 148 18.28 18.58 -11.24
CA LYS A 148 19.17 17.53 -11.76
C LYS A 148 18.59 16.14 -11.47
N PRO A 149 18.15 15.39 -12.49
CA PRO A 149 17.70 14.00 -12.35
C PRO A 149 18.76 13.10 -11.73
N VAL A 150 18.33 11.99 -11.15
CA VAL A 150 19.23 11.00 -10.53
C VAL A 150 19.97 10.23 -11.63
N GLU A 151 21.29 10.11 -11.48
CA GLU A 151 22.10 9.26 -12.34
C GLU A 151 22.13 7.84 -11.79
N PHE A 152 21.73 6.87 -12.61
CA PHE A 152 21.73 5.45 -12.26
C PHE A 152 22.14 4.66 -13.50
N ARG A 153 23.19 3.84 -13.38
CA ARG A 153 23.77 3.05 -14.49
C ARG A 153 24.09 3.88 -15.73
N GLY A 154 24.72 5.04 -15.54
CA GLY A 154 25.14 5.96 -16.61
C GLY A 154 23.98 6.64 -17.36
N GLN A 155 22.76 6.57 -16.84
CA GLN A 155 21.58 7.20 -17.43
C GLN A 155 20.85 8.06 -16.40
N LYS A 156 20.00 8.96 -16.88
CA LYS A 156 19.22 9.88 -16.04
C LYS A 156 17.79 9.40 -15.85
N TRP A 157 17.34 9.43 -14.61
CA TRP A 157 16.07 8.84 -14.18
C TRP A 157 15.28 9.78 -13.29
N ILE A 158 13.95 9.64 -13.37
CA ILE A 158 12.96 10.34 -12.57
C ILE A 158 11.93 9.33 -12.05
N ASP A 159 11.00 9.82 -11.22
CA ASP A 159 10.00 9.01 -10.54
C ASP A 159 9.28 8.02 -11.48
N GLY A 160 9.18 6.77 -11.06
CA GLY A 160 8.50 5.71 -11.81
C GLY A 160 7.02 6.00 -12.03
N GLY A 161 6.43 6.80 -11.14
CA GLY A 161 5.03 7.22 -11.17
C GLY A 161 4.63 7.97 -12.44
N PHE A 162 5.58 8.57 -13.17
CA PHE A 162 5.27 9.19 -14.46
C PHE A 162 4.93 8.19 -15.57
N THR A 163 5.35 6.93 -15.45
CA THR A 163 5.17 5.92 -16.51
C THR A 163 4.49 4.64 -16.02
N ASP A 164 4.86 4.15 -14.83
CA ASP A 164 4.23 3.01 -14.17
C ASP A 164 4.15 3.27 -12.65
N SER A 165 3.06 3.94 -12.25
CA SER A 165 2.70 4.27 -10.87
C SER A 165 2.28 3.07 -10.03
N LEU A 166 1.91 1.94 -10.62
CA LEU A 166 1.44 0.77 -9.87
C LEU A 166 1.83 -0.51 -10.63
N PRO A 167 3.11 -0.89 -10.56
CA PRO A 167 3.64 -1.98 -11.38
C PRO A 167 3.03 -3.32 -10.98
N VAL A 168 2.61 -4.11 -11.98
CA VAL A 168 2.08 -5.46 -11.79
C VAL A 168 3.12 -6.45 -12.28
N LEU A 169 3.55 -7.37 -11.40
CA LEU A 169 4.56 -8.35 -11.76
C LEU A 169 3.98 -9.38 -12.75
N PRO A 170 4.76 -9.82 -13.75
CA PRO A 170 4.26 -10.68 -14.83
C PRO A 170 3.95 -12.11 -14.37
N VAL A 171 4.57 -12.56 -13.27
CA VAL A 171 4.42 -13.92 -12.75
C VAL A 171 3.69 -13.87 -11.40
N GLY A 172 2.63 -14.68 -11.28
CA GLY A 172 1.84 -14.82 -10.05
C GLY A 172 0.83 -13.70 -9.81
N ARG A 173 -0.03 -13.88 -8.79
CA ARG A 173 -1.01 -12.84 -8.39
C ARG A 173 -0.29 -11.68 -7.69
N THR A 174 -0.56 -10.47 -8.15
CA THR A 174 -0.09 -9.23 -7.50
C THR A 174 -1.26 -8.54 -6.82
N ILE A 175 -1.21 -8.42 -5.49
CA ILE A 175 -2.15 -7.61 -4.71
C ILE A 175 -1.68 -6.17 -4.77
N THR A 176 -2.57 -5.29 -5.21
CA THR A 176 -2.28 -3.88 -5.47
C THR A 176 -2.76 -2.98 -4.33
N VAL A 177 -1.90 -2.07 -3.90
CA VAL A 177 -2.14 -1.14 -2.80
C VAL A 177 -2.01 0.29 -3.30
N SER A 178 -3.07 1.09 -3.13
CA SER A 178 -3.10 2.48 -3.57
C SER A 178 -3.82 3.37 -2.56
N PRO A 179 -3.29 4.56 -2.24
CA PRO A 179 -4.00 5.53 -1.41
C PRO A 179 -5.13 6.23 -2.18
N PHE A 180 -5.29 5.97 -3.47
CA PHE A 180 -6.35 6.52 -4.31
C PHE A 180 -7.50 5.52 -4.45
N ALA A 181 -8.73 5.98 -4.30
CA ALA A 181 -9.90 5.12 -4.50
C ALA A 181 -9.95 4.66 -5.98
N GLY A 182 -10.05 3.36 -6.20
CA GLY A 182 -9.93 2.80 -7.54
C GLY A 182 -10.44 1.37 -7.61
N VAL A 183 -9.78 0.58 -8.46
CA VAL A 183 -10.03 -0.87 -8.63
C VAL A 183 -8.94 -1.72 -7.98
N GLN A 184 -8.10 -1.09 -7.14
CA GLN A 184 -7.00 -1.76 -6.47
C GLN A 184 -7.50 -2.64 -5.33
N ASP A 185 -6.80 -3.75 -5.07
CA ASP A 185 -7.16 -4.71 -4.03
C ASP A 185 -7.22 -4.03 -2.66
N VAL A 186 -6.30 -3.11 -2.35
CA VAL A 186 -6.30 -2.30 -1.12
C VAL A 186 -6.31 -0.82 -1.48
N CYS A 187 -7.46 -0.18 -1.32
CA CYS A 187 -7.60 1.26 -1.49
C CYS A 187 -8.74 1.86 -0.64
N PRO A 188 -8.79 3.19 -0.47
CA PRO A 188 -9.91 3.84 0.17
C PRO A 188 -11.21 3.67 -0.62
N LEU A 189 -12.32 3.87 0.09
CA LEU A 189 -13.62 3.81 -0.55
C LEU A 189 -13.89 4.99 -1.46
N HIS A 190 -14.45 4.67 -2.62
CA HIS A 190 -15.13 5.65 -3.42
C HIS A 190 -16.54 5.88 -2.85
N ARG A 191 -16.83 7.13 -2.49
CA ARG A 191 -18.16 7.57 -2.00
C ARG A 191 -18.89 8.45 -3.00
N GLY A 192 -18.30 8.69 -4.18
CA GLY A 192 -18.90 9.53 -5.20
C GLY A 192 -20.04 8.84 -5.94
N GLN A 193 -21.02 9.61 -6.41
CA GLN A 193 -22.15 9.12 -7.19
C GLN A 193 -21.76 8.73 -8.63
N PHE A 194 -20.64 9.24 -9.13
CA PHE A 194 -20.14 8.97 -10.48
C PHE A 194 -19.05 7.88 -10.47
N SER A 195 -19.13 6.93 -11.40
CA SER A 195 -18.19 5.79 -11.53
C SER A 195 -17.18 5.96 -12.67
N ALA A 196 -16.95 7.20 -13.13
CA ALA A 196 -15.98 7.49 -14.17
C ALA A 196 -14.56 7.19 -13.66
N ARG A 197 -13.74 6.55 -14.50
CA ARG A 197 -12.36 6.18 -14.17
C ARG A 197 -11.38 6.91 -15.06
N PHE A 198 -10.22 7.22 -14.53
CA PHE A 198 -9.08 7.70 -15.28
C PHE A 198 -7.90 6.73 -15.12
N ARG A 199 -7.18 6.46 -16.21
CA ARG A 199 -5.96 5.65 -16.18
C ARG A 199 -4.77 6.55 -16.51
N LEU A 200 -3.82 6.64 -15.59
CA LEU A 200 -2.59 7.39 -15.77
C LEU A 200 -1.42 6.54 -15.27
N ALA A 201 -0.36 6.43 -16.07
CA ALA A 201 0.85 5.71 -15.70
C ALA A 201 0.56 4.33 -15.07
N ASN A 202 -0.22 3.49 -15.76
CA ASN A 202 -0.64 2.17 -15.30
C ASN A 202 -1.48 2.11 -13.99
N MET A 203 -1.90 3.22 -13.42
CA MET A 203 -2.82 3.26 -12.28
C MET A 203 -4.23 3.70 -12.73
N SER A 204 -5.27 2.96 -12.35
CA SER A 204 -6.67 3.32 -12.62
C SER A 204 -7.35 3.83 -11.35
N VAL A 205 -7.72 5.11 -11.33
CA VAL A 205 -8.34 5.79 -10.19
C VAL A 205 -9.75 6.27 -10.54
N MET A 206 -10.64 6.35 -9.55
CA MET A 206 -11.95 6.96 -9.72
C MET A 206 -11.81 8.47 -9.88
N LEU A 207 -12.56 9.06 -10.81
CA LEU A 207 -12.67 10.52 -10.91
C LEU A 207 -13.58 11.00 -9.77
N SER A 208 -12.98 11.65 -8.76
CA SER A 208 -13.70 12.15 -7.60
C SER A 208 -12.97 13.32 -6.94
N ALA A 209 -13.73 14.19 -6.27
CA ALA A 209 -13.15 15.26 -5.47
C ALA A 209 -12.20 14.73 -4.38
N ASP A 210 -12.49 13.54 -3.83
CA ASP A 210 -11.62 12.89 -2.85
C ASP A 210 -10.29 12.45 -3.43
N ASN A 211 -10.28 11.91 -4.66
CA ASN A 211 -9.03 11.54 -5.31
C ASN A 211 -8.24 12.74 -5.81
N LEU A 212 -8.89 13.82 -6.24
CA LEU A 212 -8.21 15.10 -6.53
C LEU A 212 -7.58 15.68 -5.26
N ARG A 213 -8.30 15.63 -4.12
CA ARG A 213 -7.77 16.02 -2.82
C ARG A 213 -6.57 15.16 -2.42
N ARG A 214 -6.64 13.83 -2.60
CA ARG A 214 -5.52 12.91 -2.34
C ARG A 214 -4.32 13.19 -3.25
N LEU A 215 -4.56 13.49 -4.52
CA LEU A 215 -3.49 13.84 -5.46
C LEU A 215 -2.80 15.14 -5.04
N HIS A 216 -3.57 16.15 -4.63
CA HIS A 216 -2.98 17.34 -4.02
C HIS A 216 -2.18 16.97 -2.76
N GLN A 217 -2.72 16.11 -1.89
CA GLN A 217 -2.08 15.67 -0.66
C GLN A 217 -0.80 14.85 -0.85
N SER A 218 -0.65 14.16 -1.99
CA SER A 218 0.60 13.45 -2.30
C SER A 218 1.76 14.41 -2.56
N PHE A 219 1.48 15.64 -3.02
CA PHE A 219 2.49 16.70 -3.19
C PHE A 219 2.58 17.64 -1.98
N PHE A 220 1.47 17.85 -1.27
CA PHE A 220 1.37 18.79 -0.16
C PHE A 220 0.79 18.09 1.07
N PRO A 221 1.62 17.74 2.06
CA PRO A 221 1.20 16.89 3.16
C PRO A 221 0.03 17.49 3.96
N PRO A 222 -1.03 16.72 4.25
CA PRO A 222 -2.14 17.21 5.04
C PRO A 222 -1.75 17.41 6.53
N PRO A 223 -2.54 18.18 7.30
CA PRO A 223 -2.35 18.34 8.74
C PRO A 223 -2.38 16.99 9.49
N PRO A 224 -1.66 16.84 10.62
CA PRO A 224 -1.53 15.57 11.35
C PRO A 224 -2.85 14.88 11.66
N GLN A 225 -3.91 15.65 11.96
CA GLN A 225 -5.22 15.09 12.32
C GLN A 225 -5.88 14.29 11.17
N LEU A 226 -5.47 14.49 9.92
CA LEU A 226 -6.03 13.80 8.75
C LEU A 226 -5.27 12.52 8.36
N HIS A 227 -4.07 12.28 8.92
CA HIS A 227 -3.27 11.08 8.65
C HIS A 227 -4.00 9.82 9.12
N ALA A 228 -4.66 9.89 10.28
CA ALA A 228 -5.47 8.80 10.84
C ALA A 228 -6.69 8.46 9.96
N VAL A 229 -7.26 9.45 9.26
CA VAL A 229 -8.44 9.26 8.39
C VAL A 229 -8.05 8.61 7.05
N LEU A 230 -6.83 8.90 6.56
CA LEU A 230 -6.32 8.36 5.29
C LEU A 230 -5.96 6.87 5.38
N VAL A 231 -5.55 6.37 6.56
CA VAL A 231 -5.14 4.97 6.78
C VAL A 231 -6.32 3.98 6.76
N ARG A 232 -7.55 4.44 6.54
CA ARG A 232 -8.73 3.57 6.37
C ARG A 232 -8.80 2.99 4.94
N GLY A 233 -8.11 1.89 4.70
CA GLY A 233 -8.22 1.07 3.47
C GLY A 233 -9.28 -0.03 3.59
N ARG A 234 -9.88 -0.43 2.46
CA ARG A 234 -10.67 -1.67 2.37
C ARG A 234 -10.04 -2.63 1.37
N PHE A 235 -10.14 -3.92 1.68
CA PHE A 235 -9.89 -4.97 0.70
C PHE A 235 -11.07 -5.03 -0.28
N GLN A 236 -10.82 -4.76 -1.56
CA GLN A 236 -11.79 -4.91 -2.63
C GLN A 236 -11.83 -6.35 -3.13
N ARG A 237 -13.03 -6.87 -3.37
CA ARG A 237 -13.28 -8.30 -3.67
C ARG A 237 -13.08 -8.68 -5.15
N HIS A 238 -12.39 -7.87 -5.95
CA HIS A 238 -12.37 -8.09 -7.40
C HIS A 238 -11.25 -9.04 -7.86
N ARG A 239 -11.66 -9.97 -8.74
CA ARG A 239 -10.98 -11.19 -9.22
C ARG A 239 -10.82 -12.27 -8.15
N GLU A 240 -11.68 -13.28 -8.30
CA GLU A 240 -11.62 -14.62 -7.70
C GLU A 240 -10.25 -14.90 -7.08
N ILE A 241 -10.20 -14.80 -5.75
CA ILE A 241 -9.29 -15.59 -4.96
C ILE A 241 -9.90 -16.99 -5.09
N PRO A 242 -9.21 -17.98 -5.70
CA PRO A 242 -9.73 -19.33 -5.73
C PRO A 242 -10.11 -19.72 -4.30
N GLU A 243 -11.31 -20.23 -4.12
CA GLU A 243 -11.74 -20.89 -2.89
C GLU A 243 -10.86 -22.13 -2.66
N GLU A 244 -9.62 -21.92 -2.26
CA GLU A 244 -8.86 -22.96 -1.57
C GLU A 244 -9.50 -23.11 -0.20
N ARG A 245 -10.15 -24.26 -0.02
CA ARG A 245 -10.87 -24.72 1.17
C ARG A 245 -10.07 -24.37 2.43
N GLY A 246 -10.44 -23.26 3.07
CA GLY A 246 -9.70 -22.68 4.19
C GLY A 246 -9.82 -21.15 4.29
N LEU A 247 -10.40 -20.48 3.29
CA LEU A 247 -10.73 -19.05 3.32
C LEU A 247 -12.13 -18.74 3.88
N GLY A 248 -12.96 -19.76 4.15
CA GLY A 248 -14.34 -19.61 4.66
C GLY A 248 -14.45 -18.98 6.05
N GLU A 249 -13.38 -18.99 6.84
CA GLU A 249 -13.32 -18.31 8.15
C GLU A 249 -12.87 -16.84 8.04
N LEU A 250 -12.34 -16.38 6.89
CA LEU A 250 -11.88 -15.00 6.71
C LEU A 250 -13.04 -13.99 6.48
N THR A 251 -14.27 -14.49 6.37
CA THR A 251 -15.48 -13.68 6.12
C THR A 251 -16.38 -13.49 7.34
N ALA A 252 -15.99 -13.97 8.52
CA ALA A 252 -16.72 -13.69 9.76
C ALA A 252 -16.21 -12.40 10.43
N SER A 253 -17.01 -11.33 10.31
CA SER A 253 -16.99 -10.12 11.15
C SER A 253 -15.63 -9.54 11.57
N TRP A 254 -15.01 -8.73 10.71
CA TRP A 254 -13.94 -7.82 11.12
C TRP A 254 -14.50 -6.60 11.87
N ASN A 255 -15.10 -6.78 13.03
CA ASN A 255 -15.43 -5.68 13.95
C ASN A 255 -14.42 -5.66 15.09
N LEU A 256 -13.20 -5.18 14.85
CA LEU A 256 -12.25 -4.87 15.93
C LEU A 256 -12.35 -3.38 16.29
N ARG A 257 -13.12 -3.09 17.34
CA ARG A 257 -13.03 -1.85 18.10
C ARG A 257 -11.94 -2.03 19.15
N GLU A 258 -10.71 -1.64 18.87
CA GLU A 258 -9.78 -1.31 19.96
C GLU A 258 -8.92 -0.08 19.63
N SER A 259 -8.86 0.77 20.66
CA SER A 259 -8.43 2.16 20.64
C SER A 259 -6.92 2.27 20.82
N VAL A 260 -6.25 2.90 19.86
CA VAL A 260 -4.98 3.58 20.09
C VAL A 260 -5.23 5.07 19.97
N GLN A 261 -5.20 5.77 21.10
CA GLN A 261 -5.24 7.24 21.20
C GLN A 261 -6.25 7.94 20.27
N GLY A 262 -7.54 7.59 20.41
CA GLY A 262 -8.62 8.29 19.69
C GLY A 262 -8.72 8.00 18.19
N VAL A 263 -8.02 6.98 17.68
CA VAL A 263 -8.13 6.54 16.28
C VAL A 263 -9.01 5.29 16.20
N GLU A 264 -10.24 5.45 15.67
CA GLU A 264 -11.11 4.33 15.34
C GLU A 264 -10.67 3.66 14.03
N PHE A 265 -10.33 2.37 14.10
CA PHE A 265 -10.30 1.48 12.96
C PHE A 265 -11.68 0.81 12.84
N THR A 266 -12.30 0.86 11.67
CA THR A 266 -13.55 0.13 11.42
C THR A 266 -13.49 -0.55 10.07
N ILE A 267 -13.40 -1.88 10.09
CA ILE A 267 -13.39 -2.73 8.91
C ILE A 267 -14.86 -3.14 8.63
N TYR A 268 -15.58 -2.37 7.83
CA TYR A 268 -16.94 -2.77 7.44
C TYR A 268 -16.88 -3.90 6.40
N GLY A 269 -17.09 -5.13 6.86
CA GLY A 269 -17.55 -6.25 6.04
C GLY A 269 -19.08 -6.32 6.09
N ALA A 270 -19.74 -6.26 4.93
CA ALA A 270 -21.17 -6.56 4.82
C ALA A 270 -21.35 -7.65 3.76
N ILE A 271 -21.86 -8.81 4.19
CA ILE A 271 -22.70 -9.68 3.37
C ILE A 271 -23.86 -10.11 4.27
N LEU A 272 -25.05 -9.61 3.95
CA LEU A 272 -26.31 -10.25 4.35
C LEU A 272 -26.43 -11.54 3.55
N VAL A 273 -26.57 -12.65 4.27
CA VAL A 273 -27.00 -13.93 3.70
C VAL A 273 -28.47 -13.79 3.32
N PHE A 274 -28.80 -13.93 2.04
CA PHE A 274 -30.09 -14.45 1.63
C PHE A 274 -29.86 -15.51 0.54
N CYS A 275 -29.89 -16.77 0.97
CA CYS A 275 -30.19 -17.90 0.11
C CYS A 275 -31.72 -17.89 -0.12
N SER A 276 -32.16 -18.01 -1.37
CA SER A 276 -33.58 -18.16 -1.73
C SER A 276 -33.95 -19.66 -1.84
N PRO A 277 -35.24 -20.01 -1.98
CA PRO A 277 -36.01 -20.81 -1.03
C PRO A 277 -36.00 -22.31 -1.37
N CYS A 278 -35.74 -23.17 -0.38
CA CYS A 278 -36.29 -24.53 -0.30
C CYS A 278 -35.76 -25.24 0.95
N ALA A 279 -36.56 -25.22 2.03
CA ALA A 279 -36.64 -26.30 3.03
C ALA A 279 -37.67 -25.94 4.11
N GLU A 280 -38.93 -25.70 3.72
CA GLU A 280 -40.07 -25.94 4.61
C GLU A 280 -40.55 -27.37 4.38
N ALA A 281 -39.88 -28.32 5.00
CA ALA A 281 -40.43 -29.63 5.31
C ALA A 281 -39.69 -30.13 6.55
N LEU A 282 -40.44 -30.61 7.54
CA LEU A 282 -40.02 -31.07 8.87
C LEU A 282 -40.07 -30.01 10.00
N ARG A 283 -41.26 -29.50 10.26
CA ARG A 283 -41.73 -29.29 11.64
C ARG A 283 -42.38 -30.59 12.13
N ALA A 284 -41.84 -31.19 13.18
CA ALA A 284 -42.59 -32.02 14.12
C ALA A 284 -41.94 -31.90 15.53
N PRO A 285 -42.73 -31.83 16.62
CA PRO A 285 -42.23 -31.45 17.94
C PRO A 285 -41.89 -32.69 18.80
N CYS A 286 -40.80 -32.62 19.57
CA CYS A 286 -40.62 -33.51 20.72
C CYS A 286 -41.15 -32.84 21.98
N ARG A 287 -42.17 -33.49 22.56
CA ARG A 287 -42.75 -33.20 23.87
C ARG A 287 -41.85 -33.74 24.98
N ASP A 288 -41.92 -33.07 26.12
CA ASP A 288 -41.52 -33.57 27.43
C ASP A 288 -42.25 -34.87 27.82
N SER A 289 -41.54 -35.76 28.50
CA SER A 289 -42.16 -36.68 29.47
C SER A 289 -41.10 -37.13 30.49
N GLU A 290 -41.27 -36.63 31.72
CA GLU A 290 -40.75 -37.21 32.95
C GLU A 290 -41.33 -38.63 33.16
N GLY A 291 -40.55 -39.50 33.82
CA GLY A 291 -41.08 -40.40 34.83
C GLY A 291 -41.15 -41.90 34.52
N SER A 292 -40.68 -42.68 35.52
CA SER A 292 -40.86 -44.12 35.80
C SER A 292 -40.02 -45.13 34.98
N GLU A 293 -38.99 -45.74 35.60
CA GLU A 293 -39.03 -47.04 36.35
C GLU A 293 -38.71 -48.17 35.34
N TRP A 294 -37.66 -48.99 35.47
CA TRP A 294 -37.45 -50.03 36.48
C TRP A 294 -35.99 -50.55 36.50
N THR A 295 -35.71 -51.21 37.62
CA THR A 295 -34.52 -51.89 38.13
C THR A 295 -34.11 -53.17 37.38
N VAL A 296 -32.82 -53.51 37.59
CA VAL A 296 -32.02 -54.73 37.32
C VAL A 296 -31.32 -54.77 35.96
#